data_AF-A0A399YBW9-F1
#
_entry.id   AF-A0A399YBW9-F1
#
_cell.length_a   1.000
_cell.length_b   1.000
_cell.length_c   1.000
_cell.angle_alpha   90.00
_cell.angle_beta   90.00
_cell.angle_gamma   90.00
#
_symmetry.space_group_name_H-M   'P 1'
#
loop_
_entity.id
_entity.type
_entity.pdbx_description
1 polymer ?
#
loop_
_entity_poly.entity_id
_entity_poly.type
_entity_poly.pdbx_seq_one_letter_code
_entity_poly.pdbx_strand_id
1 'polypeptide(L)'
;MKRTNKVISVVLLSMMALGIYSSLRPGMSLIGDKAGGSDTPTRAAAPPTEEEVKGDDGSLESLGGGYVYRRIGGIAGFCDVVAIETGKAATVSSCRSDPAELVGEVELSPAQAAQLDEWVARLASFDHEQSDPAVADGMTLIINFTGNGGEEPSNEEIIAMDALANEILISIR
;
A
#
# COMPACT_ATOMS: atom_id res chain seq x y z
N MET A 1 -34.29 -17.65 4.11
CA MET A 1 -34.33 -16.59 5.15
C MET A 1 -32.94 -15.96 5.20
N LYS A 2 -32.75 -14.81 4.52
CA LYS A 2 -31.45 -14.12 4.41
C LYS A 2 -31.15 -13.39 5.72
N ARG A 3 -30.03 -13.69 6.37
CA ARG A 3 -29.50 -12.88 7.49
C ARG A 3 -28.41 -11.97 6.93
N THR A 4 -28.75 -10.69 6.79
CA THR A 4 -27.82 -9.61 6.48
C THR A 4 -26.97 -9.29 7.71
N ASN A 5 -25.67 -9.54 7.63
CA ASN A 5 -24.67 -9.00 8.56
C ASN A 5 -24.40 -7.54 8.19
N LYS A 6 -24.67 -6.63 9.13
CA LYS A 6 -24.20 -5.23 9.07
C LYS A 6 -22.90 -5.15 9.86
N VAL A 7 -21.78 -4.96 9.16
CA VAL A 7 -20.51 -4.60 9.80
C VAL A 7 -20.53 -3.09 10.03
N ILE A 8 -20.38 -2.67 11.28
CA ILE A 8 -20.39 -1.27 11.71
C ILE A 8 -18.98 -0.72 11.52
N SER A 9 -18.83 0.17 10.53
CA SER A 9 -17.61 0.95 10.31
C SER A 9 -17.60 2.16 11.25
N VAL A 10 -16.60 2.26 12.12
CA VAL A 10 -16.41 3.39 13.05
C VAL A 10 -15.36 4.33 12.45
N VAL A 11 -15.81 5.42 11.84
CA VAL A 11 -14.94 6.54 11.42
C VAL A 11 -14.98 7.58 12.54
N LEU A 12 -13.83 7.84 13.17
CA LEU A 12 -13.66 8.87 14.19
C LEU A 12 -13.57 10.25 13.51
N LEU A 13 -14.57 11.09 13.74
CA LEU A 13 -14.62 12.50 13.31
C LEU A 13 -14.04 13.38 14.43
N SER A 14 -12.88 14.01 14.20
CA SER A 14 -12.32 14.99 15.13
C SER A 14 -12.72 16.42 14.72
N MET A 15 -13.62 17.03 15.48
CA MET A 15 -13.93 18.46 15.45
C MET A 15 -13.35 19.16 16.69
N MET A 16 -13.03 20.43 16.49
CA MET A 16 -12.93 21.54 17.46
C MET A 16 -11.53 22.00 17.86
N ALA A 17 -11.23 23.24 17.46
CA ALA A 17 -10.67 24.24 18.38
C ALA A 17 -11.25 25.62 18.02
N LEU A 18 -12.21 26.09 18.82
CA LEU A 18 -12.63 27.49 18.90
C LEU A 18 -11.54 28.28 19.65
N GLY A 19 -11.13 29.42 19.10
CA GLY A 19 -10.14 30.33 19.66
C GLY A 19 -10.60 31.79 19.69
N ILE A 20 -11.51 32.10 20.63
CA ILE A 20 -11.61 33.30 21.48
C ILE A 20 -11.64 34.72 20.83
N TYR A 21 -12.78 35.38 21.06
CA TYR A 21 -13.10 36.81 20.93
C TYR A 21 -12.38 37.70 21.96
N SER A 22 -11.83 38.86 21.54
CA SER A 22 -11.80 40.18 22.26
C SER A 22 -10.78 41.09 21.56
N SER A 23 -10.88 42.42 21.38
CA SER A 23 -11.91 43.47 21.52
C SER A 23 -11.23 44.81 21.16
N LEU A 24 -12.00 45.86 20.85
CA LEU A 24 -11.67 47.30 20.69
C LEU A 24 -11.29 47.84 19.28
N ARG A 25 -12.26 48.58 18.71
CA ARG A 25 -12.14 49.78 17.84
C ARG A 25 -11.77 51.03 18.71
N PRO A 26 -11.52 52.27 18.21
CA PRO A 26 -11.67 52.83 16.86
C PRO A 26 -10.55 53.80 16.34
N GLY A 27 -10.54 54.01 15.01
CA GLY A 27 -10.53 55.33 14.34
C GLY A 27 -9.27 56.22 14.33
N MET A 28 -8.73 56.50 13.13
CA MET A 28 -8.37 57.86 12.71
C MET A 28 -8.16 57.94 11.18
N SER A 29 -8.67 59.03 10.61
CA SER A 29 -8.70 59.40 9.19
C SER A 29 -7.34 59.92 8.69
N LEU A 30 -7.11 59.92 7.36
CA LEU A 30 -6.79 61.09 6.52
C LEU A 30 -5.97 60.73 5.23
N ILE A 31 -6.63 60.89 4.08
CA ILE A 31 -6.22 61.58 2.82
C ILE A 31 -4.74 61.58 2.34
N GLY A 32 -4.55 61.23 1.05
CA GLY A 32 -4.02 62.18 0.05
C GLY A 32 -2.61 62.00 -0.55
N ASP A 33 -2.58 61.70 -1.86
CA ASP A 33 -1.74 62.26 -2.93
C ASP A 33 -0.21 61.95 -3.11
N LYS A 34 0.09 61.58 -4.37
CA LYS A 34 1.26 61.91 -5.23
C LYS A 34 2.40 60.90 -5.44
N ALA A 35 2.27 60.20 -6.57
CA ALA A 35 3.17 60.09 -7.74
C ALA A 35 4.67 60.48 -7.64
N GLY A 36 5.50 59.58 -8.20
CA GLY A 36 6.86 59.76 -8.71
C GLY A 36 7.68 58.49 -8.41
N GLY A 37 8.22 57.68 -9.32
CA GLY A 37 8.60 57.87 -10.72
C GLY A 37 10.08 57.53 -10.88
N SER A 38 10.43 56.31 -11.32
CA SER A 38 11.66 56.02 -12.07
C SER A 38 11.64 54.60 -12.68
N ASP A 39 11.73 54.55 -13.99
CA ASP A 39 11.78 53.42 -14.93
C ASP A 39 13.04 52.53 -14.76
N THR A 40 12.93 51.18 -14.66
CA THR A 40 13.08 50.14 -15.74
C THR A 40 14.50 49.50 -15.80
N PRO A 41 14.77 48.24 -16.27
CA PRO A 41 13.98 47.01 -16.56
C PRO A 41 14.56 45.68 -15.98
N THR A 42 13.89 44.54 -16.27
CA THR A 42 14.43 43.15 -16.39
C THR A 42 14.56 42.38 -15.07
N ARG A 43 13.95 41.21 -14.82
CA ARG A 43 13.71 40.02 -15.66
C ARG A 43 12.48 39.27 -15.14
N ALA A 44 11.57 38.91 -16.05
CA ALA A 44 10.54 37.93 -15.78
C ALA A 44 11.18 36.57 -15.44
N ALA A 45 10.86 36.04 -14.26
CA ALA A 45 11.00 34.62 -13.96
C ALA A 45 9.58 34.06 -13.89
N ALA A 46 9.23 33.25 -14.88
CA ALA A 46 8.03 32.42 -14.82
C ALA A 46 8.11 31.51 -13.58
N PRO A 47 6.99 31.24 -12.89
CA PRO A 47 6.97 30.16 -11.90
C PRO A 47 7.25 28.82 -12.62
N PRO A 48 8.04 27.92 -12.03
CA PRO A 48 8.22 26.58 -12.58
C PRO A 48 6.86 25.90 -12.59
N THR A 49 6.52 25.32 -13.73
CA THR A 49 5.43 24.35 -13.85
C THR A 49 5.72 23.22 -12.87
N GLU A 50 4.84 23.07 -11.88
CA GLU A 50 4.74 21.88 -11.06
C GLU A 50 4.32 20.75 -12.01
N GLU A 51 5.30 20.05 -12.59
CA GLU A 51 5.06 18.71 -13.10
C GLU A 51 4.74 17.84 -11.89
N GLU A 52 3.46 17.55 -11.71
CA GLU A 52 3.01 16.46 -10.87
C GLU A 52 3.72 15.19 -11.38
N VAL A 53 4.76 14.77 -10.65
CA VAL A 53 5.37 13.46 -10.82
C VAL A 53 4.30 12.45 -10.42
N LYS A 54 3.59 11.97 -11.43
CA LYS A 54 2.73 10.79 -11.36
C LYS A 54 3.61 9.64 -10.88
N GLY A 55 3.49 9.29 -9.60
CA GLY A 55 4.11 8.09 -9.06
C GLY A 55 3.63 6.88 -9.86
N ASP A 56 4.56 6.01 -10.25
CA ASP A 56 4.21 4.74 -10.87
C ASP A 56 3.58 3.83 -9.81
N ASP A 57 2.26 3.72 -9.85
CA ASP A 57 1.48 2.62 -9.31
C ASP A 57 1.61 1.35 -10.17
N GLY A 58 2.19 1.48 -11.36
CA GLY A 58 2.22 0.46 -12.41
C GLY A 58 3.26 -0.66 -12.26
N SER A 59 4.03 -0.74 -11.17
CA SER A 59 5.08 -1.76 -11.07
C SER A 59 4.53 -3.19 -10.86
N LEU A 60 3.25 -3.38 -10.53
CA LEU A 60 2.61 -4.71 -10.52
C LEU A 60 1.49 -4.83 -11.56
N GLU A 61 0.77 -3.74 -11.84
CA GLU A 61 -0.29 -3.71 -12.85
C GLU A 61 0.25 -3.89 -14.28
N SER A 62 1.49 -3.49 -14.56
CA SER A 62 2.14 -3.75 -15.85
C SER A 62 2.77 -5.15 -15.95
N LEU A 63 2.82 -5.91 -14.84
CA LEU A 63 3.57 -7.17 -14.72
C LEU A 63 2.61 -8.35 -14.53
N GLY A 64 1.70 -8.56 -15.46
CA GLY A 64 0.94 -9.81 -15.61
C GLY A 64 0.04 -10.25 -14.44
N GLY A 65 0.13 -9.63 -13.25
CA GLY A 65 -0.50 -10.02 -11.99
C GLY A 65 0.37 -10.94 -11.13
N GLY A 66 -0.03 -11.10 -9.87
CA GLY A 66 0.70 -11.88 -8.87
C GLY A 66 0.31 -11.51 -7.44
N TYR A 67 1.13 -11.92 -6.46
CA TYR A 67 0.94 -11.49 -5.08
C TYR A 67 2.24 -11.42 -4.27
N VAL A 68 2.20 -10.60 -3.24
CA VAL A 68 3.23 -10.51 -2.21
C VAL A 68 2.66 -11.09 -0.93
N TYR A 69 3.36 -12.10 -0.39
CA TYR A 69 3.11 -12.66 0.92
C TYR A 69 4.13 -12.12 1.92
N ARG A 70 3.68 -11.78 3.12
CA ARG A 70 4.56 -11.34 4.20
C ARG A 70 4.19 -12.03 5.51
N ARG A 71 5.19 -12.56 6.20
CA ARG A 71 5.07 -13.16 7.52
C ARG A 71 5.97 -12.44 8.51
N ILE A 72 5.35 -11.81 9.52
CA ILE A 72 6.03 -11.04 10.56
C ILE A 72 5.70 -11.61 11.94
N GLY A 73 6.69 -11.62 12.84
CA GLY A 73 6.49 -11.97 14.24
C GLY A 73 6.69 -13.46 14.51
N GLY A 74 5.88 -14.03 15.39
CA GLY A 74 6.14 -15.36 15.94
C GLY A 74 7.27 -15.36 16.96
N ILE A 75 7.34 -16.41 17.78
CA ILE A 75 8.39 -16.56 18.82
C ILE A 75 9.82 -16.54 18.26
N ALA A 76 10.00 -16.88 16.97
CA ALA A 76 11.28 -16.84 16.27
C ALA A 76 11.62 -15.46 15.67
N GLY A 77 10.70 -14.49 15.71
CA GLY A 77 10.88 -13.17 15.11
C GLY A 77 11.01 -13.23 13.59
N PHE A 78 10.12 -13.95 12.90
CA PHE A 78 10.03 -14.00 11.45
C PHE A 78 9.85 -12.59 10.86
N CYS A 79 10.46 -12.39 9.70
CA CYS A 79 10.22 -11.23 8.85
C CYS A 79 10.54 -11.67 7.42
N ASP A 80 9.67 -12.50 6.88
CA ASP A 80 9.82 -13.10 5.55
C ASP A 80 8.89 -12.38 4.58
N VAL A 81 9.37 -12.15 3.37
CA VAL A 81 8.59 -11.62 2.24
C VAL A 81 8.80 -12.54 1.05
N VAL A 82 7.71 -12.97 0.42
CA VAL A 82 7.72 -13.76 -0.82
C VAL A 82 6.95 -13.00 -1.87
N ALA A 83 7.58 -12.65 -2.99
CA ALA A 83 6.88 -12.09 -4.13
C ALA A 83 6.77 -13.15 -5.23
N ILE A 84 5.54 -13.36 -5.71
CA ILE A 84 5.18 -14.41 -6.66
C ILE A 84 4.44 -13.74 -7.81
N GLU A 85 5.10 -13.66 -8.96
CA GLU A 85 4.59 -12.96 -10.14
C GLU A 85 4.45 -13.93 -11.31
N THR A 86 3.45 -13.68 -12.16
CA THR A 86 3.25 -14.49 -13.37
C THR A 86 4.47 -14.43 -14.28
N GLY A 87 4.88 -15.60 -14.81
CA GLY A 87 6.01 -15.71 -15.74
C GLY A 87 7.40 -15.45 -15.15
N LYS A 88 7.56 -15.40 -13.82
CA LYS A 88 8.84 -15.18 -13.14
C LYS A 88 9.11 -16.23 -12.07
N ALA A 89 10.37 -16.33 -11.65
CA ALA A 89 10.74 -16.98 -10.41
C ALA A 89 10.15 -16.21 -9.21
N ALA A 90 9.75 -16.94 -8.17
CA ALA A 90 9.40 -16.34 -6.90
C ALA A 90 10.66 -15.81 -6.21
N THR A 91 10.56 -14.64 -5.58
CA THR A 91 11.67 -14.05 -4.81
C THR A 91 11.37 -14.15 -3.33
N VAL A 92 12.37 -14.51 -2.54
CA VAL A 92 12.30 -14.57 -1.08
C VAL A 92 13.24 -13.52 -0.50
N SER A 93 12.74 -12.66 0.38
CA SER A 93 13.52 -11.64 1.06
C SER A 93 13.20 -11.55 2.55
N SER A 94 14.12 -10.93 3.30
CA SER A 94 13.98 -10.63 4.72
C SER A 94 13.66 -9.17 4.91
N CYS A 95 12.56 -8.86 5.61
CA CYS A 95 12.17 -7.49 5.95
C CYS A 95 12.83 -6.95 7.22
N ARG A 96 13.88 -7.61 7.73
CA ARG A 96 14.62 -7.16 8.93
C ARG A 96 15.51 -5.95 8.67
N SER A 97 15.84 -5.69 7.40
CA SER A 97 16.61 -4.54 6.94
C SER A 97 15.79 -3.69 5.98
N ASP A 98 16.24 -2.46 5.78
CA ASP A 98 15.74 -1.56 4.73
C ASP A 98 16.93 -1.08 3.87
N PRO A 99 17.00 -1.44 2.57
CA PRO A 99 16.03 -2.24 1.83
C PRO A 99 15.98 -3.72 2.29
N ALA A 100 14.89 -4.41 1.95
CA ALA A 100 14.73 -5.83 2.23
C ALA A 100 15.88 -6.63 1.59
N GLU A 101 16.45 -7.56 2.36
CA GLU A 101 17.58 -8.38 1.92
C GLU A 101 17.09 -9.58 1.11
N LEU A 102 17.52 -9.73 -0.14
CA LEU A 102 17.21 -10.90 -0.96
C LEU A 102 17.87 -12.15 -0.36
N VAL A 103 17.06 -13.14 -0.01
CA VAL A 103 17.49 -14.45 0.46
C VAL A 103 17.72 -15.39 -0.73
N GLY A 104 16.88 -15.28 -1.76
CA GLY A 104 17.12 -15.86 -3.09
C GLY A 104 15.85 -16.08 -3.88
N GLU A 105 15.92 -16.93 -4.91
CA GLU A 105 14.89 -17.09 -5.93
C GLU A 105 14.54 -18.57 -6.11
N VAL A 106 13.26 -18.84 -6.40
CA VAL A 106 12.72 -20.20 -6.57
C VAL A 106 11.84 -20.23 -7.82
N GLU A 107 12.18 -21.11 -8.77
CA GLU A 107 11.34 -21.35 -9.94
C GLU A 107 10.03 -22.02 -9.53
N LEU A 108 8.90 -21.49 -10.01
CA LEU A 108 7.61 -22.14 -9.82
C LEU A 108 7.54 -23.40 -10.66
N SER A 109 7.01 -24.48 -10.09
CA SER A 109 6.65 -25.65 -10.88
C SER A 109 5.54 -25.29 -11.89
N PRO A 110 5.39 -26.04 -13.00
CA PRO A 110 4.34 -25.76 -13.97
C PRO A 110 2.92 -25.74 -13.38
N ALA A 111 2.66 -26.54 -12.34
CA ALA A 111 1.38 -26.57 -11.66
C ALA A 111 1.16 -25.30 -10.80
N GLN A 112 2.18 -24.83 -10.09
CA GLN A 112 2.11 -23.61 -9.29
C GLN A 112 1.96 -22.37 -10.18
N ALA A 113 2.70 -22.31 -11.29
CA ALA A 113 2.57 -21.23 -12.27
C ALA A 113 1.15 -21.19 -12.87
N ALA A 114 0.62 -22.34 -13.30
CA ALA A 114 -0.74 -22.42 -13.84
C ALA A 114 -1.81 -22.03 -12.81
N GLN A 115 -1.62 -22.40 -11.54
CA GLN A 115 -2.53 -22.02 -10.45
C GLN A 115 -2.49 -20.50 -10.19
N LEU A 116 -1.30 -19.90 -10.20
CA LEU A 116 -1.14 -18.44 -10.10
C LEU A 116 -1.84 -17.72 -11.25
N ASP A 117 -1.62 -18.18 -12.48
CA ASP A 117 -2.24 -17.60 -13.68
C ASP A 117 -3.77 -17.68 -13.61
N GLU A 118 -4.32 -18.80 -13.10
CA GLU A 118 -5.76 -18.95 -12.89
C GLU A 118 -6.30 -17.93 -11.89
N TRP A 119 -5.67 -17.81 -10.71
CA TRP A 119 -6.09 -16.81 -9.72
C TRP A 119 -6.03 -15.39 -10.28
N VAL A 120 -4.94 -15.04 -10.94
CA VAL A 120 -4.73 -13.71 -11.52
C VAL A 120 -5.77 -13.39 -12.59
N ALA A 121 -6.19 -14.36 -13.41
CA ALA A 121 -7.20 -14.13 -14.43
C ALA A 121 -8.61 -13.92 -13.85
N ARG A 122 -8.91 -14.51 -12.69
CA ARG A 122 -10.27 -14.64 -12.15
C ARG A 122 -10.59 -13.66 -11.03
N LEU A 123 -9.64 -13.47 -10.12
CA LEU A 123 -9.82 -12.70 -8.90
C LEU A 123 -9.60 -11.21 -9.13
N ALA A 124 -10.37 -10.38 -8.44
CA ALA A 124 -10.07 -8.97 -8.28
C ALA A 124 -8.85 -8.80 -7.36
N SER A 125 -8.16 -7.67 -7.46
CA SER A 125 -7.12 -7.32 -6.48
C SER A 125 -7.69 -7.18 -5.08
N PHE A 126 -6.95 -7.67 -4.08
CA PHE A 126 -7.37 -7.63 -2.69
C PHE A 126 -6.17 -7.63 -1.72
N ASP A 127 -6.44 -7.17 -0.51
CA ASP A 127 -5.54 -7.30 0.62
C ASP A 127 -6.16 -8.21 1.69
N HIS A 128 -5.35 -9.09 2.26
CA HIS A 128 -5.74 -9.95 3.37
C HIS A 128 -4.70 -9.85 4.48
N GLU A 129 -5.17 -9.63 5.71
CA GLU A 129 -4.33 -9.62 6.91
C GLU A 129 -4.95 -10.56 7.95
N GLN A 130 -4.12 -11.41 8.54
CA GLN A 130 -4.49 -12.29 9.64
C GLN A 130 -3.42 -12.19 10.73
N SER A 131 -3.86 -11.92 11.96
CA SER A 131 -2.98 -11.87 13.13
C SER A 131 -3.50 -12.76 14.26
N ASP A 132 -2.58 -13.41 14.96
CA ASP A 132 -2.89 -14.13 16.19
C ASP A 132 -3.16 -13.16 17.36
N PRO A 133 -4.11 -13.47 18.26
CA PRO A 133 -4.43 -12.62 19.42
C PRO A 133 -3.34 -12.61 20.50
N ALA A 134 -2.39 -13.56 20.46
CA ALA A 134 -1.32 -13.68 21.43
C ALA A 134 -0.20 -12.68 21.11
N VAL A 135 -0.22 -11.48 21.70
CA VAL A 135 0.64 -10.36 21.25
C VAL A 135 2.15 -10.62 21.39
N ALA A 136 2.58 -11.42 22.37
CA ALA A 136 4.01 -11.62 22.66
C ALA A 136 4.71 -12.56 21.67
N ASP A 137 3.99 -13.58 21.19
CA ASP A 137 4.41 -14.61 20.24
C ASP A 137 3.60 -14.54 18.94
N GLY A 138 2.87 -13.45 18.76
CA GLY A 138 1.88 -13.29 17.70
C GLY A 138 2.54 -13.24 16.34
N MET A 139 1.94 -13.95 15.39
CA MET A 139 2.31 -13.90 14.00
C MET A 139 1.27 -13.07 13.26
N THR A 140 1.74 -12.31 12.26
CA THR A 140 0.89 -11.62 11.30
C THR A 140 1.25 -12.07 9.89
N LEU A 141 0.24 -12.49 9.15
CA LEU A 141 0.32 -12.88 7.76
C LEU A 141 -0.41 -11.83 6.93
N ILE A 142 0.24 -11.36 5.87
CA ILE A 142 -0.30 -10.37 4.95
C ILE A 142 -0.16 -10.92 3.53
N ILE A 143 -1.24 -10.83 2.75
CA ILE A 143 -1.26 -11.10 1.31
C ILE A 143 -1.75 -9.83 0.61
N ASN A 144 -0.93 -9.30 -0.29
CA ASN A 144 -1.34 -8.25 -1.22
C ASN A 144 -1.41 -8.87 -2.61
N PHE A 145 -2.62 -9.09 -3.11
CA PHE A 145 -2.88 -9.77 -4.37
C PHE A 145 -3.28 -8.78 -5.47
N THR A 146 -2.65 -8.90 -6.63
CA THR A 146 -2.96 -8.14 -7.84
C THR A 146 -3.52 -9.06 -8.90
N GLY A 147 -4.80 -8.90 -9.21
CA GLY A 147 -5.54 -9.69 -10.18
C GLY A 147 -6.18 -8.84 -11.28
N ASN A 148 -6.54 -9.50 -12.38
CA ASN A 148 -7.17 -8.91 -13.56
C ASN A 148 -8.67 -9.21 -13.65
N GLY A 149 -9.20 -10.00 -12.71
CA GLY A 149 -10.59 -10.42 -12.70
C GLY A 149 -11.49 -9.54 -11.84
N GLY A 150 -12.67 -10.06 -11.52
CA GLY A 150 -13.69 -9.35 -10.75
C GLY A 150 -14.27 -10.17 -9.59
N GLU A 151 -13.77 -11.39 -9.38
CA GLU A 151 -14.26 -12.28 -8.34
C GLU A 151 -13.55 -11.99 -7.00
N GLU A 152 -14.30 -12.05 -5.90
CA GLU A 152 -13.72 -11.99 -4.56
C GLU A 152 -13.10 -13.35 -4.20
N PRO A 153 -11.91 -13.40 -3.56
CA PRO A 153 -11.30 -14.66 -3.18
C PRO A 153 -12.16 -15.43 -2.17
N SER A 154 -12.21 -16.74 -2.34
CA SER A 154 -12.67 -17.66 -1.30
C SER A 154 -11.62 -17.83 -0.20
N ASN A 155 -12.05 -18.30 0.97
CA ASN A 155 -11.11 -18.60 2.06
C ASN A 155 -10.14 -19.72 1.66
N GLU A 156 -10.61 -20.69 0.87
CA GLU A 156 -9.81 -21.79 0.35
C GLU A 156 -8.67 -21.29 -0.55
N GLU A 157 -8.93 -20.26 -1.37
CA GLU A 157 -7.90 -19.61 -2.20
C GLU A 157 -6.88 -18.85 -1.35
N ILE A 158 -7.31 -18.12 -0.33
CA ILE A 158 -6.39 -17.44 0.61
C ILE A 158 -5.48 -18.46 1.32
N ILE A 159 -6.05 -19.57 1.80
CA ILE A 159 -5.31 -20.67 2.42
C ILE A 159 -4.32 -21.28 1.43
N ALA A 160 -4.71 -21.47 0.17
CA ALA A 160 -3.83 -22.01 -0.86
C ALA A 160 -2.68 -21.05 -1.22
N MET A 161 -2.91 -19.74 -1.22
CA MET A 161 -1.86 -18.72 -1.42
C MET A 161 -0.85 -18.73 -0.26
N ASP A 162 -1.32 -18.78 1.00
CA ASP A 162 -0.43 -18.95 2.16
C ASP A 162 0.37 -20.26 2.06
N ALA A 163 -0.27 -21.37 1.67
CA ALA A 163 0.40 -22.65 1.50
C ALA A 163 1.50 -22.60 0.43
N LEU A 164 1.25 -21.99 -0.73
CA LEU A 164 2.23 -21.83 -1.79
C LEU A 164 3.43 -20.98 -1.35
N ALA A 165 3.18 -19.84 -0.69
CA ALA A 165 4.26 -19.00 -0.16
C ALA A 165 5.12 -19.74 0.89
N ASN A 166 4.48 -20.56 1.74
CA ASN A 166 5.19 -21.40 2.70
C ASN A 166 6.06 -22.47 2.04
N GLU A 167 5.57 -23.11 0.98
CA GLU A 167 6.33 -24.10 0.21
C GLU A 167 7.63 -23.47 -0.35
N ILE A 168 7.50 -22.29 -0.95
CA ILE A 168 8.64 -21.52 -1.47
C ILE A 168 9.64 -21.17 -0.35
N LEU A 169 9.15 -20.71 0.81
CA LEU A 169 10.01 -20.39 1.97
C LEU A 169 10.77 -21.60 2.51
N ILE A 170 10.20 -22.80 2.41
CA ILE A 170 10.86 -24.04 2.85
C ILE A 170 11.90 -24.47 1.83
N SER A 171 11.67 -24.27 0.53
CA SER A 171 12.60 -24.73 -0.53
C SER A 171 13.97 -24.04 -0.52
N ILE A 172 14.08 -22.88 0.14
CA ILE A 172 15.32 -22.10 0.18
C ILE A 172 16.09 -22.22 1.51
N ARG A 173 15.57 -22.97 2.49
CA ARG A 173 16.17 -23.12 3.83
C ARG A 173 16.76 -24.50 4.07
#